data_AF-A0A9E5ZBU1-F1
#
_entry.id   AF-A0A9E5ZBU1-F1
#
_cell.length_a   1.000
_cell.length_b   1.000
_cell.length_c   1.000
_cell.angle_alpha   90.00
_cell.angle_beta   90.00
_cell.angle_gamma   90.00
#
_symmetry.space_group_name_H-M   'P 1'
#
loop_
_entity.id
_entity.type
_entity.pdbx_description
1 polymer ?
#
loop_
_entity_poly.entity_id
_entity_poly.type
_entity_poly.pdbx_seq_one_letter_code
_entity_poly.pdbx_strand_id
1 'polypeptide(L)'
;MSKNNDYLKGLGANERAILERIPLLYLRKFAAGLVRAKERVQFTGWLQYLLPLIPILILSLLTLFSLLIKNIFMAKFFGGLGGLVLLIALFDIVTVKFKIRPSEQLPHPIKKSNIFDLIRTRHSCRSFQTRLLTKAHRANLMDSVQTHLAEQQIGTTKIRFEYIAAPLTVWPTVNASEFFVAITPKEYDRIAIIDVGRSLQKVVIDATSLNLGTCWIGPGADHASIIENLGERFEPEKDQIICVLAVGYISKYIPMFIRLFNSRMSTTRLPISKLFFTNATFKNPLNIDALPFKKFGRSYEMCQWAPSSYNGQTTRCAAVTDKNGTPQGFDFYTATSSRYYAPLALGIWAANWELSTTALGLDGHFTVHPQEKKERLPRYDLSWVKSP
;
A
#
# COMPACT_ATOMS: atom_id res chain seq x y z
N MET A 1 0.87 -17.06 32.67
CA MET A 1 0.59 -16.19 31.51
C MET A 1 -0.92 -16.00 31.40
N SER A 2 -1.39 -14.75 31.35
CA SER A 2 -2.72 -14.35 31.84
C SER A 2 -3.89 -14.68 30.89
N LYS A 3 -5.03 -15.09 31.47
CA LYS A 3 -6.35 -15.28 30.82
C LYS A 3 -6.94 -14.00 30.17
N ASN A 4 -6.25 -12.86 30.23
CA ASN A 4 -6.84 -11.56 29.91
C ASN A 4 -6.67 -11.11 28.44
N ASN A 5 -6.00 -11.89 27.58
CA ASN A 5 -5.72 -11.54 26.18
C ASN A 5 -6.61 -12.23 25.13
N ASP A 6 -7.69 -12.90 25.54
CA ASP A 6 -8.57 -13.64 24.62
C ASP A 6 -9.25 -12.75 23.55
N TYR A 7 -9.43 -11.45 23.84
CA TYR A 7 -10.02 -10.50 22.89
C TYR A 7 -9.10 -10.13 21.70
N LEU A 8 -7.78 -10.39 21.79
CA LEU A 8 -6.83 -10.20 20.68
C LEU A 8 -6.61 -11.47 19.85
N LYS A 9 -7.13 -12.60 20.32
CA LYS A 9 -7.04 -13.89 19.62
C LYS A 9 -7.72 -13.79 18.25
N GLY A 10 -7.04 -14.29 17.22
CA GLY A 10 -7.50 -14.27 15.82
C GLY A 10 -7.13 -13.00 15.04
N LEU A 11 -6.76 -11.89 15.69
CA LEU A 11 -6.38 -10.66 15.01
C LEU A 11 -4.97 -10.74 14.43
N GLY A 12 -4.75 -10.10 13.28
CA GLY A 12 -3.44 -9.97 12.64
C GLY A 12 -2.45 -9.09 13.43
N ALA A 13 -1.16 -9.16 13.08
CA ALA A 13 -0.09 -8.46 13.79
C ALA A 13 -0.24 -6.93 13.74
N ASN A 14 -0.72 -6.39 12.61
CA ASN A 14 -0.94 -4.95 12.45
C ASN A 14 -2.13 -4.47 13.30
N GLU A 15 -3.22 -5.22 13.29
CA GLU A 15 -4.43 -4.95 14.06
C GLU A 15 -4.12 -4.96 15.57
N ARG A 16 -3.34 -5.95 16.04
CA ARG A 16 -2.87 -6.00 17.44
C ARG A 16 -2.01 -4.80 17.79
N ALA A 17 -1.02 -4.46 16.95
CA ALA A 17 -0.14 -3.33 17.20
C ALA A 17 -0.89 -1.99 17.28
N ILE A 18 -1.99 -1.83 16.53
CA ILE A 18 -2.86 -0.66 16.62
C ILE A 18 -3.65 -0.67 17.94
N LEU A 19 -4.25 -1.80 18.30
CA LEU A 19 -5.06 -1.93 19.51
C LEU A 19 -4.24 -1.76 20.79
N GLU A 20 -3.01 -2.26 20.81
CA GLU A 20 -2.10 -2.15 21.95
C GLU A 20 -1.72 -0.70 22.28
N ARG A 21 -1.80 0.22 21.30
CA ARG A 21 -1.61 1.66 21.53
C ARG A 21 -2.74 2.31 22.32
N ILE A 22 -3.90 1.65 22.44
CA ILE A 22 -5.04 2.16 23.22
C ILE A 22 -4.76 1.86 24.70
N PRO A 23 -4.58 2.88 25.56
CA PRO A 23 -4.17 2.67 26.95
C PRO A 23 -5.28 2.04 27.81
N LEU A 24 -6.54 2.37 27.52
CA LEU A 24 -7.69 1.93 28.31
C LEU A 24 -8.23 0.57 27.84
N LEU A 25 -8.29 -0.40 28.74
CA LEU A 25 -8.66 -1.79 28.42
C LEU A 25 -10.07 -1.93 27.84
N TYR A 26 -11.06 -1.20 28.36
CA TYR A 26 -12.44 -1.27 27.87
C TYR A 26 -12.56 -0.70 26.44
N LEU A 27 -11.89 0.42 26.15
CA LEU A 27 -11.81 0.98 24.80
C LEU A 27 -11.10 0.02 23.85
N ARG A 28 -10.04 -0.63 24.33
CA ARG A 28 -9.30 -1.63 23.55
C ARG A 28 -10.17 -2.85 23.21
N LYS A 29 -10.95 -3.37 24.16
CA LYS A 29 -11.91 -4.47 23.94
C LYS A 29 -13.00 -4.06 22.94
N PHE A 30 -13.55 -2.86 23.09
CA PHE A 30 -14.54 -2.32 22.15
C PHE A 30 -13.95 -2.18 20.74
N ALA A 31 -12.76 -1.60 20.61
CA ALA A 31 -12.05 -1.48 19.34
C ALA A 31 -11.73 -2.84 18.72
N ALA A 32 -11.35 -3.84 19.51
CA ALA A 32 -11.17 -5.21 19.03
C ALA A 32 -12.48 -5.81 18.47
N GLY A 33 -13.61 -5.53 19.11
CA GLY A 33 -14.94 -5.88 18.59
C GLY A 33 -15.23 -5.24 17.23
N LEU A 34 -14.92 -3.95 17.07
CA LEU A 34 -15.05 -3.25 15.79
C LEU A 34 -14.14 -3.83 14.71
N VAL A 35 -12.89 -4.18 15.04
CA VAL A 35 -11.96 -4.83 14.10
C VAL A 35 -12.53 -6.17 13.62
N ARG A 36 -13.06 -7.00 14.53
CA ARG A 36 -13.69 -8.27 14.16
C ARG A 36 -14.94 -8.08 13.29
N ALA A 37 -15.78 -7.09 13.60
CA ALA A 37 -16.93 -6.76 12.77
C ALA A 37 -16.48 -6.31 11.36
N LYS A 38 -15.43 -5.48 11.28
CA LYS A 38 -14.81 -5.08 10.02
C LYS A 38 -14.29 -6.31 9.24
N GLU A 39 -13.55 -7.21 9.87
CA GLU A 39 -13.02 -8.44 9.23
C GLU A 39 -14.13 -9.34 8.67
N ARG A 40 -15.27 -9.47 9.37
CA ARG A 40 -16.43 -10.23 8.86
C ARG A 40 -17.06 -9.61 7.62
N VAL A 41 -17.05 -8.28 7.53
CA VAL A 41 -17.78 -7.55 6.47
C VAL A 41 -16.85 -7.13 5.32
N GLN A 42 -15.53 -7.03 5.51
CA GLN A 42 -14.60 -6.48 4.51
C GLN A 42 -14.62 -7.26 3.19
N PHE A 43 -14.95 -8.55 3.23
CA PHE A 43 -15.02 -9.43 2.07
C PHE A 43 -16.42 -9.53 1.43
N THR A 44 -17.45 -8.93 2.04
CA THR A 44 -18.82 -8.91 1.48
C THR A 44 -19.00 -7.85 0.39
N GLY A 45 -18.03 -6.94 0.25
CA GLY A 45 -18.14 -5.74 -0.57
C GLY A 45 -19.21 -4.76 -0.08
N TRP A 46 -19.71 -4.89 1.16
CA TRP A 46 -20.66 -3.95 1.78
C TRP A 46 -20.03 -2.98 2.77
N LEU A 47 -18.82 -3.29 3.29
CA LEU A 47 -18.19 -2.55 4.39
C LEU A 47 -18.18 -1.03 4.16
N GLN A 48 -17.74 -0.59 2.99
CA GLN A 48 -17.63 0.84 2.63
C GLN A 48 -18.98 1.58 2.58
N TYR A 49 -20.10 0.86 2.42
CA TYR A 49 -21.44 1.44 2.38
C TYR A 49 -22.15 1.40 3.75
N LEU A 50 -21.70 0.56 4.67
CA LEU A 50 -22.19 0.54 6.05
C LEU A 50 -21.57 1.64 6.92
N LEU A 51 -20.34 2.07 6.61
CA LEU A 51 -19.63 3.06 7.42
C LEU A 51 -20.34 4.43 7.50
N PRO A 52 -20.98 4.95 6.42
CA PRO A 52 -21.82 6.14 6.51
C PRO A 52 -23.04 6.01 7.43
N LEU A 53 -23.51 4.80 7.75
CA LEU A 53 -24.66 4.61 8.65
C LEU A 53 -24.37 5.07 10.07
N ILE A 54 -23.10 5.05 10.50
CA ILE A 54 -22.68 5.52 11.83
C ILE A 54 -22.94 7.03 12.01
N PRO A 55 -22.38 7.94 11.18
CA PRO A 55 -22.69 9.36 11.31
C PRO A 55 -24.15 9.67 11.02
N ILE A 56 -24.83 8.93 10.14
CA ILE A 56 -26.29 9.09 9.92
C ILE A 56 -27.04 8.84 11.24
N LEU A 57 -26.78 7.72 11.91
CA LEU A 57 -27.42 7.38 13.19
C LEU A 57 -27.13 8.44 14.26
N ILE A 58 -25.87 8.88 14.38
CA ILE A 58 -25.48 9.92 15.35
C ILE A 58 -26.25 11.23 15.07
N LEU A 59 -26.32 11.67 13.81
CA LEU A 59 -27.03 12.89 13.43
C LEU A 59 -28.55 12.76 13.64
N SER A 60 -29.13 11.58 13.40
CA SER A 60 -30.53 11.30 13.71
C SER A 60 -30.80 11.37 15.22
N LEU A 61 -29.92 10.82 16.06
CA LEU A 61 -30.05 10.90 17.52
C LEU A 61 -29.92 12.35 18.02
N LEU A 62 -28.97 13.12 17.47
CA LEU A 62 -28.83 14.55 17.79
C LEU A 62 -30.05 15.36 17.34
N THR A 63 -30.65 15.00 16.21
CA THR A 63 -31.91 15.60 15.73
C THR A 63 -33.03 15.32 16.71
N LEU A 64 -33.22 14.06 17.12
CA LEU A 64 -34.25 13.67 18.09
C LEU A 64 -34.04 14.38 19.45
N PHE A 65 -32.80 14.40 19.95
CA PHE A 65 -32.47 15.11 21.18
C PHE A 65 -32.77 16.62 21.08
N SER A 66 -32.43 17.24 19.95
CA SER A 66 -32.73 18.67 19.70
C SER A 66 -34.24 18.95 19.69
N LEU A 67 -35.04 18.02 19.14
CA LEU A 67 -36.50 18.10 19.20
C LEU A 67 -37.03 17.96 20.64
N LEU A 68 -36.46 17.05 21.45
CA LEU A 68 -36.84 16.87 22.85
C LEU A 68 -36.61 18.14 23.69
N ILE A 69 -35.51 18.85 23.48
CA ILE A 69 -35.22 20.13 24.15
C ILE A 69 -35.89 21.33 23.45
N LYS A 70 -36.79 21.09 22.48
CA LYS A 70 -37.51 22.12 21.70
C LYS A 70 -36.61 23.09 20.93
N ASN A 71 -35.37 22.71 20.62
CA ASN A 71 -34.45 23.50 19.80
C ASN A 71 -34.62 23.12 18.32
N ILE A 72 -35.56 23.80 17.65
CA ILE A 72 -35.92 23.53 16.25
C ILE A 72 -34.77 23.82 15.29
N PHE A 73 -33.97 24.86 15.58
CA PHE A 73 -32.82 25.22 14.73
C PHE A 73 -31.79 24.08 14.67
N MET A 74 -31.37 23.57 15.82
CA MET A 74 -30.43 22.45 15.89
C MET A 74 -31.02 21.17 15.28
N ALA A 75 -32.31 20.91 15.49
CA ALA A 75 -32.97 19.76 14.87
C ALA A 75 -32.92 19.84 13.33
N LYS A 76 -33.20 21.01 12.74
CA LYS A 76 -33.08 21.22 11.29
C LYS A 76 -31.65 21.07 10.81
N PHE A 77 -30.67 21.61 11.54
CA PHE A 77 -29.26 21.52 11.19
C PHE A 77 -28.77 20.06 11.16
N PHE A 78 -28.96 19.32 12.25
CA PHE A 78 -28.54 17.92 12.31
C PHE A 78 -29.33 17.02 11.36
N GLY A 79 -30.64 17.26 11.22
CA GLY A 79 -31.50 16.51 10.31
C GLY A 79 -31.12 16.72 8.85
N GLY A 80 -30.85 17.97 8.46
CA GLY A 80 -30.37 18.32 7.12
C GLY A 80 -29.02 17.69 6.81
N LEU A 81 -28.08 17.74 7.75
CA LEU A 81 -26.77 17.10 7.59
C LEU A 81 -26.88 15.58 7.49
N GLY A 82 -27.71 14.95 8.32
CA GLY A 82 -27.97 13.50 8.28
C GLY A 82 -28.61 13.09 6.95
N GLY A 83 -29.59 13.85 6.47
CA GLY A 83 -30.22 13.65 5.17
C GLY A 83 -29.22 13.76 4.01
N LEU A 84 -28.32 14.74 4.04
CA LEU A 84 -27.27 14.87 3.03
C LEU A 84 -26.32 13.67 3.01
N VAL A 85 -25.86 13.20 4.17
CA VAL A 85 -24.99 12.01 4.26
C VAL A 85 -25.72 10.77 3.74
N LEU A 86 -27.02 10.61 4.06
CA LEU A 86 -27.85 9.53 3.55
C LEU A 86 -27.98 9.57 2.02
N LEU A 87 -28.25 10.74 1.43
CA LEU A 87 -28.35 10.90 -0.02
C LEU A 87 -27.04 10.50 -0.72
N ILE A 88 -25.89 10.90 -0.17
CA ILE A 88 -24.59 10.51 -0.72
C ILE A 88 -24.37 9.00 -0.59
N ALA A 89 -24.74 8.39 0.54
CA ALA A 89 -24.62 6.95 0.74
C ALA A 89 -25.51 6.16 -0.25
N LEU A 90 -26.75 6.61 -0.48
CA LEU A 90 -27.65 6.04 -1.48
C LEU A 90 -27.09 6.21 -2.90
N PHE A 91 -26.54 7.37 -3.23
CA PHE A 91 -25.87 7.61 -4.51
C PHE A 91 -24.69 6.64 -4.72
N ASP A 92 -23.84 6.45 -3.70
CA ASP A 92 -22.72 5.51 -3.76
C ASP A 92 -23.22 4.06 -3.93
N ILE A 93 -24.32 3.66 -3.28
CA ILE A 93 -24.94 2.34 -3.46
C ILE A 93 -25.43 2.17 -4.90
N VAL A 94 -26.22 3.10 -5.43
CA VAL A 94 -26.76 3.02 -6.80
C VAL A 94 -25.62 2.98 -7.83
N THR A 95 -24.68 3.92 -7.73
CA THR A 95 -23.65 4.11 -8.77
C THR A 95 -22.44 3.18 -8.64
N VAL A 96 -22.07 2.75 -7.43
CA VAL A 96 -20.87 1.93 -7.20
C VAL A 96 -21.22 0.49 -6.88
N LYS A 97 -22.17 0.23 -5.97
CA LYS A 97 -22.56 -1.14 -5.59
C LYS A 97 -23.39 -1.81 -6.68
N PHE A 98 -24.43 -1.14 -7.15
CA PHE A 98 -25.31 -1.66 -8.21
C PHE A 98 -24.85 -1.26 -9.61
N LYS A 99 -23.78 -0.46 -9.73
CA LYS A 99 -23.16 -0.07 -11.00
C LYS A 99 -24.13 0.62 -11.98
N ILE A 100 -25.18 1.26 -11.46
CA ILE A 100 -26.16 2.00 -12.26
C ILE A 100 -25.60 3.40 -12.50
N ARG A 101 -24.85 3.55 -13.60
CA ARG A 101 -24.16 4.79 -13.96
C ARG A 101 -23.78 4.86 -15.44
N PRO A 102 -23.61 6.07 -16.01
CA PRO A 102 -23.00 6.23 -17.33
C PRO A 102 -21.59 5.65 -17.43
N SER A 103 -21.20 5.24 -18.63
CA SER A 103 -19.84 4.80 -18.92
C SER A 103 -18.84 5.93 -18.73
N GLU A 104 -17.66 5.57 -18.24
CA GLU A 104 -16.55 6.50 -18.03
C GLU A 104 -15.59 6.47 -19.24
N GLN A 105 -14.96 7.60 -19.52
CA GLN A 105 -13.99 7.71 -20.61
C GLN A 105 -12.72 6.93 -20.27
N LEU A 106 -12.04 6.44 -21.31
CA LEU A 106 -10.70 5.89 -21.17
C LEU A 106 -9.72 7.03 -20.85
N PRO A 107 -8.76 6.80 -19.95
CA PRO A 107 -7.74 7.78 -19.68
C PRO A 107 -6.83 7.94 -20.90
N HIS A 108 -6.36 9.18 -21.10
CA HIS A 108 -5.23 9.42 -22.00
C HIS A 108 -3.91 9.13 -21.26
N PRO A 109 -2.89 8.58 -21.93
CA PRO A 109 -1.57 8.40 -21.35
C PRO A 109 -1.01 9.73 -20.80
N ILE A 110 -0.23 9.65 -19.73
CA ILE A 110 0.40 10.83 -19.14
C ILE A 110 1.47 11.32 -20.11
N LYS A 111 1.33 12.55 -20.61
CA LYS A 111 2.31 13.15 -21.53
C LYS A 111 3.64 13.39 -20.81
N LYS A 112 4.75 12.86 -21.37
CA LYS A 112 6.16 13.22 -21.09
C LYS A 112 6.45 13.66 -19.64
N SER A 113 6.10 12.83 -18.67
CA SER A 113 6.51 13.01 -17.28
C SER A 113 7.84 12.31 -17.04
N ASN A 114 8.82 13.00 -16.44
CA ASN A 114 10.03 12.34 -15.96
C ASN A 114 9.67 11.35 -14.82
N ILE A 115 10.61 10.48 -14.48
CA ILE A 115 10.38 9.43 -13.49
C ILE A 115 9.95 9.96 -12.11
N PHE A 116 10.47 11.13 -11.71
CA PHE A 116 10.14 11.71 -10.42
C PHE A 116 8.68 12.17 -10.37
N ASP A 117 8.18 12.72 -11.47
CA ASP A 117 6.79 13.17 -11.58
C ASP A 117 5.84 11.98 -11.67
N LEU A 118 6.23 10.89 -12.33
CA LEU A 118 5.47 9.63 -12.31
C LEU A 118 5.32 9.07 -10.90
N ILE A 119 6.43 8.96 -10.14
CA ILE A 119 6.41 8.44 -8.77
C ILE A 119 5.53 9.30 -7.86
N ARG A 120 5.56 10.63 -8.01
CA ARG A 120 4.65 11.53 -7.27
C ARG A 120 3.19 11.40 -7.69
N THR A 121 2.93 11.26 -8.99
CA THR A 121 1.57 11.15 -9.53
C THR A 121 0.90 9.85 -9.11
N ARG A 122 1.69 8.78 -8.95
CA ARG A 122 1.20 7.49 -8.48
C ARG A 122 0.52 7.66 -7.13
N HIS A 123 -0.72 7.19 -7.03
CA HIS A 123 -1.51 7.11 -5.80
C HIS A 123 -2.27 5.79 -5.75
N SER A 124 -2.65 5.35 -4.54
CA SER A 124 -3.37 4.08 -4.40
C SER A 124 -4.81 4.25 -4.86
N CYS A 125 -5.15 3.71 -6.02
CA CYS A 125 -6.50 3.74 -6.59
C CYS A 125 -7.38 2.66 -5.97
N ARG A 126 -8.48 3.07 -5.33
CA ARG A 126 -9.39 2.12 -4.65
C ARG A 126 -10.78 2.05 -5.26
N SER A 127 -11.03 2.80 -6.32
CA SER A 127 -12.27 2.71 -7.09
C SER A 127 -11.94 2.64 -8.57
N PHE A 128 -12.35 1.55 -9.20
CA PHE A 128 -12.06 1.27 -10.59
C PHE A 128 -13.32 1.40 -11.45
N GLN A 129 -13.13 1.70 -12.73
CA GLN A 129 -14.19 1.56 -13.72
C GLN A 129 -14.56 0.08 -13.82
N THR A 130 -15.81 -0.20 -14.19
CA THR A 130 -16.34 -1.58 -14.30
C THR A 130 -15.88 -2.32 -15.55
N ARG A 131 -15.14 -1.64 -16.44
CA ARG A 131 -14.65 -2.19 -17.69
C ARG A 131 -13.22 -2.71 -17.54
N LEU A 132 -12.93 -3.78 -18.26
CA LEU A 132 -11.58 -4.32 -18.37
C LEU A 132 -10.66 -3.40 -19.17
N LEU A 133 -9.35 -3.55 -18.96
CA LEU A 133 -8.30 -2.94 -19.77
C LEU A 133 -8.48 -3.31 -21.24
N THR A 134 -8.16 -2.35 -22.12
CA THR A 134 -8.01 -2.62 -23.54
C THR A 134 -6.90 -3.64 -23.78
N LYS A 135 -6.97 -4.38 -24.89
CA LYS A 135 -5.91 -5.33 -25.29
C LYS A 135 -4.53 -4.68 -25.33
N ALA A 136 -4.45 -3.43 -25.81
CA ALA A 136 -3.20 -2.67 -25.87
C ALA A 136 -2.64 -2.34 -24.47
N HIS A 137 -3.47 -1.85 -23.55
CA HIS A 137 -3.00 -1.56 -22.18
C HIS A 137 -2.59 -2.84 -21.45
N ARG A 138 -3.35 -3.93 -21.62
CA ARG A 138 -2.98 -5.23 -21.05
C ARG A 138 -1.64 -5.73 -21.61
N ALA A 139 -1.45 -5.66 -22.92
CA ALA A 139 -0.19 -6.07 -23.56
C ALA A 139 1.00 -5.27 -23.01
N ASN A 140 0.88 -3.94 -22.91
CA ASN A 140 1.93 -3.09 -22.35
C ASN A 140 2.27 -3.46 -20.89
N LEU A 141 1.29 -3.81 -20.07
CA LEU A 141 1.54 -4.25 -18.69
C LEU A 141 2.22 -5.62 -18.63
N MET A 142 1.82 -6.56 -19.49
CA MET A 142 2.47 -7.87 -19.55
C MET A 142 3.93 -7.74 -20.02
N ASP A 143 4.20 -6.83 -20.95
CA ASP A 143 5.56 -6.52 -21.42
C ASP A 143 6.42 -5.88 -20.32
N SER A 144 5.85 -4.94 -19.55
CA SER A 144 6.48 -4.38 -18.35
C SER A 144 6.80 -5.45 -17.30
N VAL A 145 5.85 -6.36 -17.03
CA VAL A 145 6.06 -7.51 -16.13
C VAL A 145 7.22 -8.38 -16.62
N GLN A 146 7.21 -8.76 -17.90
CA GLN A 146 8.26 -9.59 -18.48
C GLN A 146 9.63 -8.90 -18.40
N THR A 147 9.68 -7.61 -18.70
CA THR A 147 10.90 -6.79 -18.64
C THR A 147 11.49 -6.78 -17.24
N HIS A 148 10.68 -6.45 -16.22
CA HIS A 148 11.19 -6.33 -14.85
C HIS A 148 11.46 -7.67 -14.16
N LEU A 149 10.80 -8.76 -14.58
CA LEU A 149 11.15 -10.11 -14.14
C LEU A 149 12.43 -10.65 -14.79
N ALA A 150 12.80 -10.14 -15.98
CA ALA A 150 14.04 -10.52 -16.67
C ALA A 150 15.27 -9.76 -16.15
N GLU A 151 15.09 -8.67 -15.41
CA GLU A 151 16.20 -8.00 -14.73
C GLU A 151 16.91 -8.93 -13.75
N GLN A 152 18.20 -8.65 -13.50
CA GLN A 152 18.94 -9.31 -12.43
C GLN A 152 18.24 -9.06 -11.09
N GLN A 153 17.80 -10.15 -10.44
CA GLN A 153 17.19 -10.10 -9.11
C GLN A 153 18.29 -10.00 -8.04
N ILE A 154 17.94 -9.47 -6.86
CA ILE A 154 18.86 -9.37 -5.73
C ILE A 154 19.11 -10.77 -5.15
N GLY A 155 18.07 -11.58 -5.04
CA GLY A 155 18.12 -12.97 -4.60
C GLY A 155 18.29 -13.96 -5.75
N THR A 156 18.46 -15.23 -5.38
CA THR A 156 18.50 -16.36 -6.33
C THR A 156 17.14 -17.03 -6.49
N THR A 157 16.21 -16.78 -5.57
CA THR A 157 14.88 -17.38 -5.58
C THR A 157 14.02 -16.77 -6.68
N LYS A 158 13.43 -17.63 -7.51
CA LYS A 158 12.56 -17.21 -8.61
C LYS A 158 11.23 -16.66 -8.09
N ILE A 159 10.91 -15.43 -8.48
CA ILE A 159 9.60 -14.79 -8.24
C ILE A 159 8.74 -14.86 -9.51
N ARG A 160 7.42 -14.79 -9.37
CA ARG A 160 6.50 -14.73 -10.52
C ARG A 160 5.26 -13.87 -10.25
N PHE A 161 4.72 -13.29 -11.31
CA PHE A 161 3.48 -12.51 -11.27
C PHE A 161 2.43 -13.17 -12.16
N GLU A 162 1.34 -13.63 -11.55
CA GLU A 162 0.22 -14.23 -12.27
C GLU A 162 -0.87 -13.20 -12.51
N TYR A 163 -1.37 -13.14 -13.73
CA TYR A 163 -2.45 -12.24 -14.08
C TYR A 163 -3.83 -12.90 -13.93
N ILE A 164 -4.78 -12.16 -13.36
CA ILE A 164 -6.19 -12.57 -13.23
C ILE A 164 -7.06 -11.44 -13.77
N ALA A 165 -7.98 -11.76 -14.69
CA ALA A 165 -9.01 -10.87 -15.21
C ALA A 165 -10.40 -11.32 -14.75
N ALA A 166 -10.61 -11.35 -13.44
CA ALA A 166 -11.83 -11.73 -12.77
C ALA A 166 -12.00 -10.91 -11.48
N PRO A 167 -13.24 -10.65 -11.03
CA PRO A 167 -13.46 -9.99 -9.74
C PRO A 167 -12.96 -10.90 -8.60
N LEU A 168 -12.09 -10.36 -7.75
CA LEU A 168 -11.59 -11.05 -6.56
C LEU A 168 -12.20 -10.45 -5.29
N THR A 169 -12.28 -11.27 -4.24
CA THR A 169 -12.78 -10.86 -2.93
C THR A 169 -11.68 -10.14 -2.16
N VAL A 170 -11.49 -8.85 -2.44
CA VAL A 170 -10.39 -8.07 -1.89
C VAL A 170 -10.86 -6.80 -1.18
N TRP A 171 -10.05 -6.32 -0.25
CA TRP A 171 -10.21 -5.03 0.42
C TRP A 171 -8.89 -4.26 0.31
N PRO A 172 -8.88 -2.94 0.06
CA PRO A 172 -9.99 -1.97 0.14
C PRO A 172 -10.57 -1.52 -1.22
N THR A 173 -10.32 -2.25 -2.31
CA THR A 173 -10.72 -1.80 -3.65
C THR A 173 -12.20 -2.08 -3.93
N VAL A 174 -12.80 -1.24 -4.76
CA VAL A 174 -14.16 -1.45 -5.29
C VAL A 174 -14.12 -1.49 -6.81
N ASN A 175 -14.88 -2.42 -7.39
CA ASN A 175 -14.97 -2.66 -8.83
C ASN A 175 -13.66 -3.05 -9.53
N ALA A 176 -12.59 -3.36 -8.79
CA ALA A 176 -11.39 -3.96 -9.36
C ALA A 176 -11.73 -5.33 -9.95
N SER A 177 -11.26 -5.60 -11.17
CA SER A 177 -11.51 -6.86 -11.90
C SER A 177 -10.27 -7.40 -12.60
N GLU A 178 -9.14 -6.72 -12.48
CA GLU A 178 -7.86 -7.14 -13.05
C GLU A 178 -6.76 -7.00 -12.00
N PHE A 179 -5.95 -8.04 -11.88
CA PHE A 179 -5.01 -8.21 -10.78
C PHE A 179 -3.73 -8.88 -11.24
N PHE A 180 -2.61 -8.48 -10.62
CA PHE A 180 -1.38 -9.27 -10.59
C PHE A 180 -1.22 -9.89 -9.21
N VAL A 181 -1.01 -11.20 -9.16
CA VAL A 181 -0.74 -11.96 -7.93
C VAL A 181 0.73 -12.26 -7.87
N ALA A 182 1.41 -11.75 -6.85
CA ALA A 182 2.83 -12.04 -6.64
C ALA A 182 3.01 -13.34 -5.86
N ILE A 183 3.77 -14.26 -6.43
CA ILE A 183 3.99 -15.61 -5.90
C ILE A 183 5.50 -15.85 -5.76
N THR A 184 5.86 -16.48 -4.64
CA THR A 184 7.19 -17.03 -4.36
C THR A 184 7.07 -18.52 -4.03
N PRO A 185 8.19 -19.26 -3.95
CA PRO A 185 8.18 -20.57 -3.32
C PRO A 185 7.63 -20.52 -1.88
N LYS A 186 7.13 -21.68 -1.42
CA LYS A 186 6.54 -21.88 -0.10
C LYS A 186 7.54 -21.67 1.03
N GLU A 187 8.78 -22.09 0.78
CA GLU A 187 9.88 -21.83 1.68
C GLU A 187 10.13 -20.31 1.72
N TYR A 188 10.16 -19.79 2.93
CA TYR A 188 10.27 -18.35 3.12
C TYR A 188 11.66 -17.86 2.78
N ASP A 189 11.72 -17.06 1.72
CA ASP A 189 12.88 -16.25 1.39
C ASP A 189 12.52 -14.77 1.51
N ARG A 190 13.27 -14.07 2.38
CA ARG A 190 13.07 -12.65 2.62
C ARG A 190 13.53 -11.78 1.46
N ILE A 191 14.61 -12.18 0.78
CA ILE A 191 15.13 -11.44 -0.39
C ILE A 191 14.15 -11.61 -1.56
N ALA A 192 13.56 -12.79 -1.74
CA ALA A 192 12.50 -12.98 -2.74
C ALA A 192 11.31 -12.02 -2.54
N ILE A 193 10.92 -11.74 -1.29
CA ILE A 193 9.85 -10.77 -1.00
C ILE A 193 10.28 -9.33 -1.32
N ILE A 194 11.55 -9.00 -1.10
CA ILE A 194 12.13 -7.72 -1.51
C ILE A 194 12.13 -7.61 -3.04
N ASP A 195 12.53 -8.66 -3.75
CA ASP A 195 12.51 -8.72 -5.22
C ASP A 195 11.08 -8.58 -5.76
N VAL A 196 10.07 -9.21 -5.12
CA VAL A 196 8.65 -8.97 -5.44
C VAL A 196 8.32 -7.48 -5.34
N GLY A 197 8.70 -6.83 -4.24
CA GLY A 197 8.45 -5.41 -4.02
C GLY A 197 9.15 -4.53 -5.05
N ARG A 198 10.39 -4.86 -5.40
CA ARG A 198 11.21 -4.15 -6.37
C ARG A 198 10.61 -4.26 -7.77
N SER A 199 10.43 -5.48 -8.26
CA SER A 199 10.01 -5.73 -9.64
C SER A 199 8.57 -5.27 -9.88
N LEU A 200 7.64 -5.56 -8.96
CA LEU A 200 6.24 -5.14 -9.13
C LEU A 200 6.03 -3.63 -8.94
N GLN A 201 6.89 -2.95 -8.17
CA GLN A 201 6.82 -1.48 -8.07
C GLN A 201 7.22 -0.80 -9.38
N LYS A 202 8.17 -1.35 -10.15
CA LYS A 202 8.49 -0.81 -11.49
C LYS A 202 7.30 -0.95 -12.44
N VAL A 203 6.63 -2.10 -12.43
CA VAL A 203 5.34 -2.31 -13.14
C VAL A 203 4.26 -1.31 -12.70
N VAL A 204 4.20 -0.97 -11.41
CA VAL A 204 3.28 0.08 -10.91
C VAL A 204 3.59 1.45 -11.49
N ILE A 205 4.87 1.80 -11.67
CA ILE A 205 5.27 3.07 -12.28
C ILE A 205 4.94 3.08 -13.78
N ASP A 206 5.17 1.98 -14.48
CA ASP A 206 4.78 1.83 -15.89
C ASP A 206 3.27 1.93 -16.09
N ALA A 207 2.49 1.25 -15.24
CA ALA A 207 1.03 1.39 -15.21
C ALA A 207 0.60 2.85 -14.97
N THR A 208 1.31 3.57 -14.11
CA THR A 208 1.06 5.00 -13.86
C THR A 208 1.30 5.84 -15.11
N SER A 209 2.35 5.55 -15.90
CA SER A 209 2.61 6.25 -17.17
C SER A 209 1.47 6.09 -18.19
N LEU A 210 0.80 4.93 -18.18
CA LEU A 210 -0.40 4.63 -18.96
C LEU A 210 -1.69 5.25 -18.37
N ASN A 211 -1.56 6.04 -17.30
CA ASN A 211 -2.65 6.63 -16.53
C ASN A 211 -3.64 5.58 -15.99
N LEU A 212 -3.12 4.42 -15.60
CA LEU A 212 -3.86 3.37 -14.92
C LEU A 212 -3.77 3.54 -13.40
N GLY A 213 -4.85 3.23 -12.72
CA GLY A 213 -4.88 3.14 -11.27
C GLY A 213 -4.27 1.84 -10.79
N THR A 214 -3.53 1.88 -9.69
CA THR A 214 -3.02 0.67 -9.04
C THR A 214 -3.25 0.71 -7.54
N CYS A 215 -3.43 -0.46 -6.92
CA CYS A 215 -3.46 -0.58 -5.46
C CYS A 215 -2.85 -1.88 -4.99
N TRP A 216 -1.82 -1.74 -4.15
CA TRP A 216 -1.26 -2.84 -3.39
C TRP A 216 -2.29 -3.34 -2.37
N ILE A 217 -2.51 -4.64 -2.38
CA ILE A 217 -3.35 -5.40 -1.46
C ILE A 217 -2.44 -6.40 -0.78
N GLY A 218 -2.38 -6.28 0.54
CA GLY A 218 -1.46 -7.07 1.35
C GLY A 218 -1.74 -8.58 1.32
N PRO A 219 -0.86 -9.39 1.92
CA PRO A 219 -1.04 -10.84 2.14
C PRO A 219 -2.27 -11.22 3.00
N GLY A 220 -3.06 -10.24 3.44
CA GLY A 220 -4.37 -10.48 4.09
C GLY A 220 -5.55 -10.47 3.11
N ALA A 221 -5.29 -10.53 1.79
CA ALA A 221 -6.33 -10.75 0.79
C ALA A 221 -7.02 -12.11 0.99
N ASP A 222 -8.23 -12.27 0.46
CA ASP A 222 -8.87 -13.59 0.46
C ASP A 222 -8.12 -14.53 -0.49
N HIS A 223 -7.25 -15.37 0.08
CA HIS A 223 -6.47 -16.33 -0.71
C HIS A 223 -7.37 -17.38 -1.37
N ALA A 224 -8.55 -17.67 -0.84
CA ALA A 224 -9.45 -18.67 -1.43
C ALA A 224 -9.90 -18.26 -2.84
N SER A 225 -10.47 -17.05 -3.00
CA SER A 225 -10.87 -16.56 -4.34
C SER A 225 -9.68 -16.40 -5.30
N ILE A 226 -8.50 -16.04 -4.79
CA ILE A 226 -7.29 -15.95 -5.62
C ILE A 226 -6.91 -17.33 -6.15
N ILE A 227 -6.81 -18.33 -5.28
CA ILE A 227 -6.40 -19.69 -5.63
C ILE A 227 -7.40 -20.31 -6.61
N GLU A 228 -8.70 -20.13 -6.37
CA GLU A 228 -9.76 -20.59 -7.27
C GLU A 228 -9.59 -20.04 -8.70
N ASN A 229 -9.27 -18.74 -8.84
CA ASN A 229 -9.07 -18.10 -10.14
C ASN A 229 -7.70 -18.37 -10.78
N LEU A 230 -6.71 -18.79 -9.99
CA LEU A 230 -5.42 -19.25 -10.52
C LEU A 230 -5.51 -20.66 -11.08
N GLY A 231 -6.34 -21.53 -10.48
CA GLY A 231 -6.47 -22.93 -10.86
C GLY A 231 -5.11 -23.65 -10.81
N GLU A 232 -4.81 -24.42 -11.84
CA GLU A 232 -3.56 -25.20 -11.95
C GLU A 232 -2.27 -24.35 -11.98
N ARG A 233 -2.38 -23.02 -12.18
CA ARG A 233 -1.22 -22.12 -12.11
C ARG A 233 -0.69 -21.93 -10.68
N PHE A 234 -1.41 -22.39 -9.66
CA PHE A 234 -1.00 -22.31 -8.27
C PHE A 234 -0.94 -23.70 -7.63
N GLU A 235 0.22 -24.05 -7.08
CA GLU A 235 0.48 -25.30 -6.36
C GLU A 235 0.57 -25.01 -4.86
N PRO A 236 -0.47 -25.30 -4.04
CA PRO A 236 -0.52 -24.91 -2.62
C PRO A 236 0.66 -25.41 -1.76
N GLU A 237 1.26 -26.53 -2.15
CA GLU A 237 2.41 -27.14 -1.46
C GLU A 237 3.74 -26.46 -1.80
N LYS A 238 3.85 -25.84 -2.98
CA LYS A 238 5.09 -25.22 -3.48
C LYS A 238 5.04 -23.72 -3.52
N ASP A 239 3.85 -23.13 -3.53
CA ASP A 239 3.66 -21.70 -3.75
C ASP A 239 3.17 -20.95 -2.52
N GLN A 240 3.55 -19.68 -2.48
CA GLN A 240 3.09 -18.73 -1.51
C GLN A 240 2.68 -17.42 -2.19
N ILE A 241 1.44 -17.00 -1.95
CA ILE A 241 0.97 -15.66 -2.32
C ILE A 241 1.59 -14.63 -1.36
N ILE A 242 2.31 -13.65 -1.90
CA ILE A 242 2.93 -12.57 -1.15
C ILE A 242 2.03 -11.33 -1.08
N CYS A 243 1.47 -10.94 -2.22
CA CYS A 243 0.55 -9.80 -2.31
C CYS A 243 -0.22 -9.83 -3.63
N VAL A 244 -1.21 -8.94 -3.73
CA VAL A 244 -1.99 -8.73 -4.95
C VAL A 244 -1.93 -7.25 -5.31
N LEU A 245 -1.77 -6.95 -6.59
CA LEU A 245 -1.87 -5.61 -7.15
C LEU A 245 -3.14 -5.52 -7.98
N ALA A 246 -4.12 -4.73 -7.53
CA ALA A 246 -5.25 -4.35 -8.37
C ALA A 246 -4.79 -3.34 -9.41
N VAL A 247 -5.19 -3.52 -10.67
CA VAL A 247 -4.91 -2.61 -11.78
C VAL A 247 -6.15 -2.38 -12.63
N GLY A 248 -6.32 -1.17 -13.15
CA GLY A 248 -7.46 -0.84 -14.01
C GLY A 248 -7.61 0.66 -14.22
N TYR A 249 -8.71 1.05 -14.85
CA TYR A 249 -9.04 2.45 -15.05
C TYR A 249 -9.57 3.10 -13.77
N ILE A 250 -9.09 4.30 -13.44
CA ILE A 250 -9.55 5.07 -12.29
C ILE A 250 -11.01 5.48 -12.52
N SER A 251 -11.87 5.25 -11.52
CA SER A 251 -13.28 5.67 -11.55
C SER A 251 -13.50 6.99 -10.82
N LYS A 252 -14.32 7.87 -11.40
CA LYS A 252 -14.80 9.10 -10.75
C LYS A 252 -15.85 8.83 -9.67
N TYR A 253 -16.51 7.66 -9.75
CA TYR A 253 -17.46 7.20 -8.75
C TYR A 253 -16.70 6.50 -7.62
N ILE A 254 -16.34 7.26 -6.59
CA ILE A 254 -15.55 6.79 -5.45
C ILE A 254 -16.44 6.85 -4.22
N PRO A 255 -16.73 5.75 -3.50
CA PRO A 255 -17.56 5.81 -2.29
C PRO A 255 -17.02 6.80 -1.25
N MET A 256 -17.91 7.47 -0.51
CA MET A 256 -17.57 8.50 0.49
C MET A 256 -16.45 8.06 1.42
N PHE A 257 -16.59 6.88 2.03
CA PHE A 257 -15.57 6.36 2.93
C PHE A 257 -14.22 6.19 2.25
N ILE A 258 -14.19 5.69 1.01
CA ILE A 258 -12.95 5.54 0.23
C ILE A 258 -12.34 6.90 -0.13
N ARG A 259 -13.16 7.93 -0.41
CA ARG A 259 -12.67 9.31 -0.62
C ARG A 259 -11.94 9.84 0.61
N LEU A 260 -12.53 9.70 1.79
CA LEU A 260 -11.91 10.10 3.07
C LEU A 260 -10.69 9.24 3.42
N PHE A 261 -10.75 7.95 3.15
CA PHE A 261 -9.63 7.04 3.39
C PHE A 261 -8.44 7.40 2.48
N ASN A 262 -8.69 7.64 1.20
CA ASN A 262 -7.66 8.06 0.25
C ASN A 262 -7.01 9.37 0.67
N SER A 263 -7.80 10.41 1.00
CA SER A 263 -7.25 11.73 1.33
C SER A 263 -6.33 11.71 2.54
N ARG A 264 -6.61 10.88 3.56
CA ARG A 264 -5.73 10.73 4.73
C ARG A 264 -4.47 9.93 4.45
N MET A 265 -4.58 8.89 3.62
CA MET A 265 -3.49 7.94 3.34
C MET A 265 -2.53 8.43 2.25
N SER A 266 -2.98 9.29 1.34
CA SER A 266 -2.17 9.79 0.22
C SER A 266 -1.34 11.02 0.56
N THR A 267 -1.75 11.82 1.55
CA THR A 267 -1.16 13.15 1.83
C THR A 267 -0.13 13.16 2.95
N THR A 268 -0.11 12.13 3.80
CA THR A 268 0.77 12.09 4.96
C THR A 268 2.00 11.25 4.68
N ARG A 269 3.20 11.84 4.81
CA ARG A 269 4.48 11.13 4.78
C ARG A 269 5.34 11.55 5.96
N LEU A 270 6.20 10.64 6.42
CA LEU A 270 7.21 10.99 7.40
C LEU A 270 8.19 11.96 6.76
N PRO A 271 8.68 12.99 7.48
CA PRO A 271 9.76 13.83 6.98
C PRO A 271 11.01 12.98 6.69
N ILE A 272 11.81 13.38 5.70
CA ILE A 272 13.04 12.68 5.28
C ILE A 272 13.99 12.45 6.46
N SER A 273 14.05 13.38 7.43
CA SER A 273 14.85 13.25 8.65
C SER A 273 14.47 12.07 9.56
N LYS A 274 13.27 11.48 9.39
CA LYS A 274 12.86 10.25 10.09
C LYS A 274 13.10 8.98 9.27
N LEU A 275 13.63 9.13 8.06
CA LEU A 275 13.76 8.09 7.05
C LEU A 275 15.24 7.80 6.72
N PHE A 276 16.07 8.84 6.64
CA PHE A 276 17.48 8.78 6.27
C PHE A 276 18.38 9.27 7.41
N PHE A 277 19.40 8.48 7.72
CA PHE A 277 20.28 8.66 8.89
C PHE A 277 21.74 8.60 8.49
N THR A 278 22.60 9.17 9.34
CA THR A 278 24.05 9.16 9.10
C THR A 278 24.70 7.80 9.33
N ASN A 279 24.07 6.91 10.12
CA ASN A 279 24.55 5.57 10.41
C ASN A 279 23.43 4.67 11.00
N ALA A 280 23.74 3.38 11.18
CA ALA A 280 22.82 2.35 11.67
C ALA A 280 22.38 2.50 13.14
N THR A 281 22.74 3.59 13.84
CA THR A 281 22.16 3.88 15.17
C THR A 281 20.79 4.57 15.08
N PHE A 282 20.44 5.12 13.90
CA PHE A 282 19.19 5.84 13.63
C PHE A 282 18.90 7.00 14.60
N LYS A 283 19.95 7.61 15.17
CA LYS A 283 19.83 8.75 16.07
C LYS A 283 19.91 10.09 15.34
N ASN A 284 20.86 10.21 14.42
CA ASN A 284 21.17 11.48 13.75
C ASN A 284 20.65 11.44 12.31
N PRO A 285 19.75 12.36 11.92
CA PRO A 285 19.27 12.45 10.56
C PRO A 285 20.40 12.82 9.60
N LEU A 286 20.33 12.30 8.37
CA LEU A 286 21.28 12.66 7.33
C LEU A 286 21.05 14.10 6.86
N ASN A 287 22.11 14.91 6.76
CA ASN A 287 22.02 16.23 6.14
C ASN A 287 22.01 16.07 4.61
N ILE A 288 20.81 15.89 4.05
CA ILE A 288 20.62 15.61 2.62
C ILE A 288 20.89 16.82 1.72
N ASP A 289 20.93 18.04 2.26
CA ASP A 289 21.14 19.27 1.50
C ASP A 289 22.64 19.64 1.38
N ALA A 290 23.49 19.03 2.20
CA ALA A 290 24.94 19.23 2.16
C ALA A 290 25.60 18.30 1.13
N LEU A 291 26.66 18.80 0.47
CA LEU A 291 27.55 17.92 -0.27
C LEU A 291 28.28 16.98 0.70
N PRO A 292 28.55 15.73 0.28
CA PRO A 292 28.24 15.11 -1.01
C PRO A 292 26.82 14.53 -1.14
N PHE A 293 26.04 14.46 -0.06
CA PHE A 293 24.71 13.81 -0.02
C PHE A 293 23.65 14.48 -0.89
N LYS A 294 23.78 15.78 -1.17
CA LYS A 294 22.92 16.55 -2.08
C LYS A 294 22.79 15.92 -3.47
N LYS A 295 23.80 15.18 -3.93
CA LYS A 295 23.79 14.49 -5.24
C LYS A 295 22.65 13.48 -5.36
N PHE A 296 22.23 12.86 -4.25
CA PHE A 296 21.14 11.88 -4.19
C PHE A 296 19.77 12.53 -3.92
N GLY A 297 19.67 13.87 -3.94
CA GLY A 297 18.53 14.62 -3.41
C GLY A 297 17.16 14.07 -3.80
N ARG A 298 16.90 13.85 -5.08
CA ARG A 298 15.61 13.35 -5.58
C ARG A 298 15.32 11.91 -5.15
N SER A 299 16.34 11.09 -4.96
CA SER A 299 16.20 9.69 -4.54
C SER A 299 15.59 9.58 -3.14
N TYR A 300 15.98 10.46 -2.21
CA TYR A 300 15.38 10.52 -0.87
C TYR A 300 13.87 10.77 -0.92
N GLU A 301 13.48 11.72 -1.77
CA GLU A 301 12.07 12.08 -1.96
C GLU A 301 11.29 10.94 -2.64
N MET A 302 11.87 10.25 -3.63
CA MET A 302 11.19 9.13 -4.29
C MET A 302 10.94 7.97 -3.34
N CYS A 303 11.87 7.68 -2.43
CA CYS A 303 11.66 6.73 -1.35
C CYS A 303 10.58 7.20 -0.36
N GLN A 304 10.55 8.49 -0.01
CA GLN A 304 9.50 9.06 0.85
C GLN A 304 8.09 8.85 0.25
N TRP A 305 7.94 8.96 -1.07
CA TRP A 305 6.65 8.79 -1.75
C TRP A 305 6.23 7.33 -1.99
N ALA A 306 7.11 6.37 -1.72
CA ALA A 306 6.85 4.94 -1.89
C ALA A 306 5.58 4.49 -1.13
N PRO A 307 4.70 3.68 -1.75
CA PRO A 307 3.58 3.08 -1.03
C PRO A 307 4.08 2.08 0.03
N SER A 308 3.35 1.98 1.13
CA SER A 308 3.58 0.96 2.16
C SER A 308 2.24 0.58 2.82
N SER A 309 2.18 -0.63 3.38
CA SER A 309 0.97 -1.11 4.06
C SER A 309 0.54 -0.15 5.17
N TYR A 310 -0.74 0.23 5.14
CA TYR A 310 -1.31 1.24 6.03
C TYR A 310 -0.51 2.54 6.14
N ASN A 311 0.25 2.92 5.10
CA ASN A 311 1.15 4.08 5.09
C ASN A 311 2.19 4.05 6.25
N GLY A 312 2.57 2.86 6.71
CA GLY A 312 3.44 2.67 7.87
C GLY A 312 4.89 3.14 7.66
N GLN A 313 5.35 3.27 6.41
CA GLN A 313 6.70 3.70 6.04
C GLN A 313 7.77 2.98 6.87
N THR A 314 7.77 1.64 6.77
CA THR A 314 8.53 0.75 7.66
C THR A 314 10.00 0.59 7.26
N THR A 315 10.50 1.40 6.32
CA THR A 315 11.87 1.33 5.81
C THR A 315 12.71 2.50 6.34
N ARG A 316 13.97 2.24 6.67
CA ARG A 316 14.96 3.23 7.10
C ARG A 316 16.23 3.06 6.27
N CYS A 317 16.97 4.13 6.08
CA CYS A 317 18.22 4.12 5.34
C CYS A 317 19.33 4.76 6.19
N ALA A 318 20.51 4.16 6.18
CA ALA A 318 21.73 4.71 6.77
C ALA A 318 22.76 4.93 5.67
N ALA A 319 23.39 6.10 5.64
CA ALA A 319 24.52 6.34 4.75
C ALA A 319 25.74 5.50 5.18
N VAL A 320 26.47 4.98 4.19
CA VAL A 320 27.78 4.34 4.38
C VAL A 320 28.82 5.26 3.77
N THR A 321 29.72 5.79 4.60
CA THR A 321 30.75 6.75 4.16
C THR A 321 32.16 6.19 4.37
N ASP A 322 33.10 6.64 3.55
CA ASP A 322 34.52 6.46 3.83
C ASP A 322 35.01 7.39 4.97
N LYS A 323 36.31 7.32 5.27
CA LYS A 323 36.96 8.13 6.31
C LYS A 323 36.86 9.64 6.05
N ASN A 324 36.66 10.05 4.80
CA ASN A 324 36.57 11.44 4.38
C ASN A 324 35.11 11.93 4.33
N GLY A 325 34.14 11.10 4.71
CA GLY A 325 32.71 11.42 4.68
C GLY A 325 32.08 11.29 3.28
N THR A 326 32.77 10.68 2.31
CA THR A 326 32.21 10.44 0.98
C THR A 326 31.30 9.21 0.99
N PRO A 327 30.05 9.30 0.50
CA PRO A 327 29.13 8.18 0.41
C PRO A 327 29.68 7.11 -0.53
N GLN A 328 29.88 5.92 0.01
CA GLN A 328 30.20 4.69 -0.71
C GLN A 328 28.94 3.89 -1.04
N GLY A 329 27.89 4.08 -0.24
CA GLY A 329 26.61 3.41 -0.43
C GLY A 329 25.58 3.81 0.62
N PHE A 330 24.47 3.07 0.61
CA PHE A 330 23.34 3.26 1.52
C PHE A 330 22.80 1.92 1.97
N ASP A 331 22.75 1.71 3.29
CA ASP A 331 22.21 0.51 3.90
C ASP A 331 20.71 0.70 4.19
N PHE A 332 19.90 -0.24 3.71
CA PHE A 332 18.45 -0.23 3.86
C PHE A 332 18.00 -1.25 4.92
N TYR A 333 17.09 -0.79 5.79
CA TYR A 333 16.63 -1.51 6.96
C TYR A 333 15.12 -1.53 7.06
N THR A 334 14.58 -2.56 7.67
CA THR A 334 13.18 -2.62 8.09
C THR A 334 13.01 -2.31 9.57
N ALA A 335 12.14 -1.36 9.88
CA ALA A 335 11.89 -0.85 11.24
C ALA A 335 10.80 -1.64 11.99
N THR A 336 10.23 -2.69 11.41
CA THR A 336 9.19 -3.52 12.04
C THR A 336 9.47 -5.00 11.84
N SER A 337 8.98 -5.84 12.75
CA SER A 337 9.11 -7.31 12.69
C SER A 337 8.16 -7.97 11.68
N SER A 338 7.47 -7.21 10.83
CA SER A 338 6.55 -7.79 9.85
C SER A 338 7.28 -8.70 8.87
N ARG A 339 6.86 -9.96 8.82
CA ARG A 339 7.47 -10.99 7.96
C ARG A 339 7.35 -10.68 6.46
N TYR A 340 6.24 -10.07 6.03
CA TYR A 340 5.94 -9.81 4.62
C TYR A 340 5.84 -8.32 4.29
N TYR A 341 5.10 -7.53 5.08
CA TYR A 341 4.84 -6.13 4.75
C TYR A 341 6.10 -5.26 4.73
N ALA A 342 7.01 -5.50 5.68
CA ALA A 342 8.23 -4.72 5.80
C ALA A 342 9.25 -5.01 4.67
N PRO A 343 9.64 -6.26 4.38
CA PRO A 343 10.52 -6.54 3.25
C PRO A 343 9.91 -6.14 1.91
N LEU A 344 8.59 -6.31 1.73
CA LEU A 344 7.90 -5.84 0.53
C LEU A 344 8.00 -4.32 0.36
N ALA A 345 7.75 -3.55 1.45
CA ALA A 345 7.90 -2.10 1.44
C ALA A 345 9.35 -1.65 1.19
N LEU A 346 10.32 -2.44 1.63
CA LEU A 346 11.73 -2.20 1.33
C LEU A 346 12.05 -2.44 -0.15
N GLY A 347 11.52 -3.50 -0.75
CA GLY A 347 11.60 -3.73 -2.19
C GLY A 347 11.03 -2.56 -3.02
N ILE A 348 9.88 -2.02 -2.59
CA ILE A 348 9.27 -0.84 -3.21
C ILE A 348 10.23 0.38 -3.09
N TRP A 349 10.90 0.56 -1.95
CA TRP A 349 11.96 1.58 -1.81
C TRP A 349 13.13 1.32 -2.75
N ALA A 350 13.57 0.07 -2.89
CA ALA A 350 14.67 -0.31 -3.78
C ALA A 350 14.36 0.08 -5.23
N ALA A 351 13.16 -0.22 -5.72
CA ALA A 351 12.73 0.20 -7.06
C ALA A 351 12.72 1.72 -7.23
N ASN A 352 12.13 2.46 -6.29
CA ASN A 352 12.09 3.92 -6.36
C ASN A 352 13.50 4.53 -6.31
N TRP A 353 14.38 3.94 -5.50
CA TRP A 353 15.79 4.34 -5.40
C TRP A 353 16.51 4.12 -6.74
N GLU A 354 16.49 2.91 -7.30
CA GLU A 354 17.10 2.61 -8.61
C GLU A 354 16.60 3.52 -9.72
N LEU A 355 15.27 3.61 -9.88
CA LEU A 355 14.65 4.45 -10.90
C LEU A 355 15.11 5.91 -10.78
N SER A 356 15.26 6.39 -9.54
CA SER A 356 15.72 7.74 -9.27
C SER A 356 17.22 7.94 -9.47
N THR A 357 18.08 6.99 -9.07
CA THR A 357 19.53 7.11 -9.21
C THR A 357 19.92 6.96 -10.68
N THR A 358 19.31 6.04 -11.42
CA THR A 358 19.48 5.93 -12.87
C THR A 358 19.10 7.23 -13.58
N ALA A 359 17.98 7.86 -13.21
CA ALA A 359 17.58 9.15 -13.80
C ALA A 359 18.48 10.33 -13.41
N LEU A 360 19.24 10.21 -12.33
CA LEU A 360 20.27 11.17 -11.93
C LEU A 360 21.66 10.87 -12.53
N GLY A 361 21.80 9.78 -13.29
CA GLY A 361 23.10 9.32 -13.79
C GLY A 361 24.03 8.81 -12.67
N LEU A 362 23.44 8.28 -11.59
CA LEU A 362 24.16 7.70 -10.46
C LEU A 362 24.14 6.18 -10.57
N ASP A 363 25.22 5.62 -11.08
CA ASP A 363 25.37 4.18 -11.27
C ASP A 363 25.64 3.48 -9.94
N GLY A 364 24.97 2.33 -9.76
CA GLY A 364 25.13 1.47 -8.61
C GLY A 364 24.14 0.31 -8.66
N HIS A 365 24.27 -0.60 -7.71
CA HIS A 365 23.45 -1.81 -7.65
C HIS A 365 23.19 -2.20 -6.21
N PHE A 366 22.16 -3.03 -6.00
CA PHE A 366 21.90 -3.59 -4.69
C PHE A 366 22.69 -4.87 -4.47
N THR A 367 23.21 -5.01 -3.25
CA THR A 367 23.91 -6.19 -2.77
C THR A 367 23.45 -6.53 -1.36
N VAL A 368 23.66 -7.78 -0.96
CA VAL A 368 23.39 -8.25 0.40
C VAL A 368 24.72 -8.56 1.05
N HIS A 369 25.10 -7.81 2.08
CA HIS A 369 26.30 -8.12 2.85
C HIS A 369 26.04 -9.27 3.82
N PRO A 370 26.99 -10.22 3.99
CA PRO A 370 26.93 -11.21 5.04
C PRO A 370 26.99 -10.47 6.39
N GLN A 371 25.86 -10.30 7.05
CA GLN A 371 25.79 -9.81 8.42
C GLN A 371 25.28 -10.91 9.33
N GLU A 372 25.77 -10.93 10.57
CA GLU A 372 25.14 -11.71 11.63
C GLU A 372 23.64 -11.37 11.67
N LYS A 373 22.79 -12.40 11.69
CA LYS A 373 21.34 -12.24 11.84
C LYS A 373 21.03 -11.64 13.20
N LYS A 374 21.13 -10.31 13.32
CA LYS A 374 20.70 -9.59 14.51
C LYS A 374 19.19 -9.46 14.44
N GLU A 375 18.48 -10.12 15.37
CA GLU A 375 17.01 -10.01 15.50
C GLU A 375 16.53 -8.64 16.02
N ARG A 376 17.43 -7.66 16.10
CA ARG A 376 17.15 -6.32 16.59
C ARG A 376 16.61 -5.44 15.47
N LEU A 377 15.59 -4.64 15.80
CA LEU A 377 15.06 -3.59 14.93
C LEU A 377 15.82 -2.26 15.11
N PRO A 378 15.98 -1.47 14.04
CA PRO A 378 15.74 -1.82 12.63
C PRO A 378 16.69 -2.93 12.13
N ARG A 379 16.15 -3.86 11.33
CA ARG A 379 16.86 -5.01 10.79
C ARG A 379 17.48 -4.66 9.45
N TYR A 380 18.77 -4.96 9.26
CA TYR A 380 19.44 -4.83 7.96
C TYR A 380 18.87 -5.81 6.95
N ASP A 381 18.73 -5.36 5.70
CA ASP A 381 18.21 -6.17 4.61
C ASP A 381 19.08 -6.12 3.35
N LEU A 382 19.50 -4.94 2.88
CA LEU A 382 20.33 -4.79 1.68
C LEU A 382 21.04 -3.44 1.62
N SER A 383 22.05 -3.34 0.77
CA SER A 383 22.86 -2.13 0.57
C SER A 383 22.86 -1.74 -0.90
N TRP A 384 22.59 -0.47 -1.19
CA TRP A 384 22.94 0.09 -2.48
C TRP A 384 24.41 0.49 -2.45
N VAL A 385 25.20 -0.07 -3.35
CA VAL A 385 26.61 0.27 -3.51
C VAL A 385 26.80 1.04 -4.80
N LYS A 386 27.54 2.14 -4.73
CA LYS A 386 27.88 2.92 -5.91
C LYS A 386 28.80 2.08 -6.80
N SER A 387 28.56 2.11 -8.11
CA SER A 387 29.52 1.53 -9.07
C SER A 387 30.83 2.34 -9.06
N PRO A 388 31.99 1.69 -9.34
CA PRO A 388 33.30 2.35 -9.36
C PRO A 388 33.36 3.61 -10.20
#